data_AF-A0A9E3E4J7-F1
#
_entry.id   AF-A0A9E3E4J7-F1
#
_cell.length_a   1.000
_cell.length_b   1.000
_cell.length_c   1.000
_cell.angle_alpha   90.00
_cell.angle_beta   90.00
_cell.angle_gamma   90.00
#
_symmetry.space_group_name_H-M   'P 1'
#
loop_
_entity.id
_entity.type
_entity.pdbx_description
1 polymer ?
#
loop_
_entity_poly.entity_id
_entity_poly.type
_entity_poly.pdbx_seq_one_letter_code
_entity_poly.pdbx_strand_id
1 'polypeptide(L)'
;MCAGELGLRIHPEKTRIVHVSQGFEFLGYKIGRGKGLRFKQGGMGLYAIPRQRSVDRFKDKVRALTRRRIAVPLEELIHAVNPVIRGWGMYFRRANVRRLFNRLNRWIVRRIWGWRFKRWANAGWRTLPETRLYGEYGLVNLLQLIPSMRDYYRQKGYTH
;
A
#
# COMPACT_ATOMS: atom_id res chain seq x y z
N MET A 1 -18.07 -36.03 -9.83
CA MET A 1 -18.36 -36.20 -8.40
C MET A 1 -17.99 -34.91 -7.69
N CYS A 2 -19.01 -34.20 -7.22
CA CYS A 2 -18.95 -32.78 -6.93
C CYS A 2 -19.13 -32.56 -5.42
N ALA A 3 -18.21 -31.81 -4.79
CA ALA A 3 -18.44 -30.91 -3.65
C ALA A 3 -19.26 -31.40 -2.43
N GLY A 4 -19.41 -32.70 -2.18
CA GLY A 4 -20.23 -33.24 -1.09
C GLY A 4 -19.52 -33.49 0.24
N GLU A 5 -18.20 -33.68 0.24
CA GLU A 5 -17.47 -34.27 1.38
C GLU A 5 -17.03 -33.28 2.47
N LEU A 6 -17.19 -31.96 2.27
CA LEU A 6 -16.68 -30.95 3.22
C LEU A 6 -17.74 -30.16 3.98
N GLY A 7 -19.04 -30.50 3.89
CA GLY A 7 -20.11 -29.84 4.66
C GLY A 7 -20.23 -28.32 4.43
N LEU A 8 -19.57 -27.78 3.40
CA LEU A 8 -19.52 -26.36 3.09
C LEU A 8 -20.70 -25.97 2.20
N ARG A 9 -21.74 -25.38 2.80
CA ARG A 9 -22.81 -24.72 2.05
C ARG A 9 -22.26 -23.45 1.39
N ILE A 10 -22.16 -23.44 0.06
CA ILE A 10 -21.82 -22.24 -0.70
C ILE A 10 -22.97 -21.24 -0.54
N HIS A 11 -22.67 -20.05 0.01
CA HIS A 11 -23.68 -19.00 0.15
C HIS A 11 -23.94 -18.38 -1.24
N PRO A 12 -25.14 -18.53 -1.82
CA PRO A 12 -25.40 -18.12 -3.21
C PRO A 12 -25.20 -16.61 -3.44
N GLU A 13 -25.42 -15.78 -2.42
CA GLU A 13 -25.17 -14.33 -2.49
C GLU A 13 -23.69 -13.94 -2.59
N LYS A 14 -22.76 -14.80 -2.15
CA LYS A 14 -21.32 -14.50 -2.16
C LYS A 14 -20.61 -14.95 -3.45
N THR A 15 -21.29 -15.71 -4.31
CA THR A 15 -20.69 -16.34 -5.49
C THR A 15 -21.33 -15.77 -6.75
N ARG A 16 -20.74 -14.71 -7.31
CA ARG A 16 -21.14 -14.16 -8.62
C ARG A 16 -20.14 -14.57 -9.69
N ILE A 17 -20.59 -15.29 -10.71
CA ILE A 17 -19.79 -15.52 -11.92
C ILE A 17 -19.76 -14.19 -12.68
N VAL A 18 -18.60 -13.55 -12.69
CA VAL A 18 -18.36 -12.27 -13.36
C VAL A 18 -17.32 -12.49 -14.44
N HIS A 19 -17.67 -12.15 -15.67
CA HIS A 19 -16.70 -12.21 -16.75
C HIS A 19 -15.60 -11.18 -16.48
N VAL A 20 -14.34 -11.59 -16.64
CA VAL A 20 -13.15 -10.78 -16.36
C VAL A 20 -13.13 -9.45 -17.13
N SER A 21 -13.90 -9.35 -18.23
CA SER A 21 -14.09 -8.10 -18.99
C SER A 21 -14.84 -7.03 -18.24
N GLN A 22 -15.76 -7.39 -17.34
CA GLN A 22 -16.52 -6.44 -16.50
C GLN A 22 -15.71 -6.00 -15.27
N GLY A 23 -14.69 -6.79 -14.91
CA GLY A 23 -13.87 -6.60 -13.73
C GLY A 23 -14.58 -7.02 -12.44
N PHE A 24 -13.79 -7.41 -11.44
CA PHE A 24 -14.32 -7.89 -10.16
C PHE A 24 -13.37 -7.58 -9.00
N GLU A 25 -13.90 -7.64 -7.78
CA GLU A 25 -13.11 -7.49 -6.56
C GLU A 25 -12.86 -8.84 -5.89
N PHE A 26 -11.61 -9.13 -5.54
CA PHE A 26 -11.24 -10.35 -4.83
C PHE A 26 -10.02 -10.11 -3.95
N LEU A 27 -10.04 -10.59 -2.70
CA LEU A 27 -8.96 -10.45 -1.72
C LEU A 27 -8.41 -9.01 -1.57
N GLY A 28 -9.28 -8.00 -1.72
CA GLY A 28 -8.84 -6.60 -1.64
C GLY A 28 -8.18 -6.05 -2.90
N TYR A 29 -8.17 -6.80 -3.99
CA TYR A 29 -7.86 -6.34 -5.34
C TYR A 29 -9.13 -5.96 -6.09
N LYS A 30 -8.99 -5.02 -7.02
CA LYS A 30 -9.86 -4.82 -8.17
C LYS A 30 -9.11 -5.33 -9.40
N ILE A 31 -9.69 -6.31 -10.09
CA ILE A 31 -9.11 -6.99 -11.26
C ILE A 31 -9.98 -6.65 -12.47
N GLY A 32 -9.37 -6.37 -13.63
CA GLY A 32 -10.10 -6.12 -14.88
C GLY A 32 -9.24 -6.28 -16.13
N ARG A 33 -9.87 -6.28 -17.32
CA ARG A 33 -9.17 -6.26 -18.61
C ARG A 33 -8.73 -4.83 -18.98
N GLY A 34 -7.53 -4.69 -19.52
CA GLY A 34 -7.01 -3.42 -20.04
C GLY A 34 -5.53 -3.48 -20.43
N LYS A 35 -4.98 -2.37 -20.94
CA LYS A 35 -3.53 -2.25 -21.20
C LYS A 35 -2.79 -2.06 -19.86
N GLY A 36 -2.50 -3.15 -19.16
CA GLY A 36 -1.78 -3.17 -17.88
C GLY A 36 -1.22 -4.56 -17.55
N LEU A 37 -0.27 -4.60 -16.62
CA LEU A 37 0.59 -5.74 -16.21
C LEU A 37 0.12 -7.12 -16.70
N ARG A 38 0.58 -7.56 -17.88
CA ARG A 38 0.29 -8.88 -18.44
C ARG A 38 0.67 -9.95 -17.40
N PHE A 39 -0.32 -10.62 -16.81
CA PHE A 39 -0.07 -11.93 -16.24
C PHE A 39 0.38 -12.80 -17.41
N LYS A 40 1.69 -13.08 -17.49
CA LYS A 40 2.32 -13.79 -18.63
C LYS A 40 1.94 -15.28 -18.72
N GLN A 41 0.82 -15.69 -18.13
CA GLN A 41 0.20 -16.98 -18.39
C GLN A 41 -1.14 -16.72 -19.09
N GLY A 42 -1.22 -17.09 -20.38
CA GLY A 42 -2.47 -17.11 -21.15
C GLY A 42 -2.78 -15.88 -22.02
N GLY A 43 -1.82 -14.97 -22.28
CA GLY A 43 -1.98 -13.90 -23.28
C GLY A 43 -2.99 -12.79 -22.96
N MET A 44 -3.69 -12.87 -21.84
CA MET A 44 -4.74 -11.93 -21.45
C MET A 44 -4.17 -10.69 -20.73
N GLY A 45 -4.41 -9.49 -21.27
CA GLY A 45 -4.05 -8.23 -20.62
C GLY A 45 -4.95 -7.94 -19.41
N LEU A 46 -4.61 -8.50 -18.25
CA LEU A 46 -5.27 -8.24 -16.97
C LEU A 46 -4.45 -7.26 -16.14
N TYR A 47 -5.11 -6.36 -15.43
CA TYR A 47 -4.46 -5.57 -14.39
C TYR A 47 -5.13 -5.84 -13.05
N ALA A 48 -4.31 -5.85 -11.99
CA ALA A 48 -4.77 -5.87 -10.61
C ALA A 48 -4.30 -4.61 -9.92
N ILE A 49 -5.19 -3.96 -9.17
CA ILE A 49 -4.87 -2.84 -8.27
C ILE A 49 -5.53 -3.07 -6.91
N PRO A 50 -4.99 -2.54 -5.81
CA PRO A 50 -5.70 -2.54 -4.53
C PRO A 50 -7.04 -1.81 -4.68
N ARG A 51 -8.13 -2.40 -4.20
CA ARG A 51 -9.43 -1.72 -4.18
C ARG A 51 -9.38 -0.52 -3.24
N GLN A 52 -10.22 0.48 -3.50
CA GLN A 52 -10.23 1.72 -2.71
C GLN A 52 -10.41 1.44 -1.20
N ARG A 53 -11.33 0.55 -0.84
CA ARG A 53 -11.54 0.12 0.56
C ARG A 53 -10.30 -0.48 1.23
N SER A 54 -9.42 -1.14 0.48
CA SER A 54 -8.14 -1.66 1.00
C SER A 54 -7.15 -0.54 1.29
N VAL A 55 -7.08 0.43 0.37
CA VAL A 55 -6.25 1.64 0.53
C VAL A 55 -6.74 2.47 1.73
N ASP A 56 -8.05 2.61 1.90
CA ASP A 56 -8.62 3.38 3.01
C ASP A 56 -8.32 2.72 4.35
N ARG A 57 -8.51 1.40 4.48
CA ARG A 57 -8.13 0.64 5.68
C ARG A 57 -6.65 0.76 6.01
N PHE A 58 -5.79 0.73 4.99
CA PHE A 58 -4.35 0.97 5.18
C PHE A 58 -4.09 2.36 5.74
N LYS A 59 -4.68 3.39 5.12
CA LYS A 59 -4.56 4.77 5.60
C LYS A 59 -5.07 4.87 7.03
N ASP A 60 -6.20 4.27 7.37
CA ASP A 60 -6.78 4.29 8.73
C ASP A 60 -5.85 3.70 9.78
N LYS A 61 -5.17 2.59 9.49
CA LYS A 61 -4.15 2.03 10.38
C LYS A 61 -3.01 3.02 10.62
N VAL A 62 -2.47 3.62 9.55
CA VAL A 62 -1.45 4.68 9.68
C VAL A 62 -2.03 5.87 10.44
N ARG A 63 -3.31 6.22 10.24
CA ARG A 63 -3.95 7.33 10.96
C ARG A 63 -4.02 7.08 12.46
N ALA A 64 -4.33 5.85 12.87
CA ALA A 64 -4.42 5.45 14.26
C ALA A 64 -3.07 5.55 14.97
N LEU A 65 -1.98 5.18 14.28
CA LEU A 65 -0.61 5.24 14.81
C LEU A 65 -0.04 6.67 14.87
N THR A 66 -0.51 7.59 14.02
CA THR A 66 -0.03 8.99 14.00
C THR A 66 -1.07 9.98 14.57
N ARG A 67 -1.79 9.59 15.63
CA ARG A 67 -2.74 10.50 16.30
C ARG A 67 -1.97 11.60 17.05
N ARG A 68 -2.48 12.84 17.03
CA ARG A 68 -1.81 14.02 17.64
C ARG A 68 -1.54 13.88 19.14
N ARG A 69 -2.35 13.10 19.85
CA ARG A 69 -2.21 12.85 21.29
C ARG A 69 -1.09 11.87 21.64
N ILE A 70 -0.52 11.18 20.66
CA ILE A 70 0.59 10.26 20.87
C ILE A 70 1.85 11.13 20.97
N ALA A 71 2.46 11.16 22.15
CA ALA A 71 3.65 11.92 22.48
C ALA A 71 4.84 10.96 22.64
N VAL A 72 5.32 10.43 21.53
CA VAL A 72 6.50 9.55 21.47
C VAL A 72 7.60 10.21 20.61
N PRO A 73 8.87 9.79 20.74
CA PRO A 73 9.93 10.14 19.80
C PRO A 73 9.56 9.77 18.35
N LEU A 74 10.19 10.44 17.38
CA LEU A 74 9.89 10.24 15.95
C LEU A 74 10.30 8.83 15.50
N GLU A 75 11.42 8.35 16.02
CA GLU A 75 11.98 7.02 15.85
C GLU A 75 10.95 5.96 16.23
N GLU A 76 10.40 6.05 17.45
CA GLU A 76 9.39 5.11 17.96
C GLU A 76 8.12 5.12 17.11
N LEU A 77 7.66 6.30 16.67
CA LEU A 77 6.53 6.41 15.75
C LEU A 77 6.83 5.65 14.44
N ILE A 78 8.02 5.84 13.87
CA ILE A 78 8.41 5.21 12.62
C ILE A 78 8.53 3.69 12.80
N HIS A 79 9.10 3.22 13.91
CA HIS A 79 9.12 1.80 14.28
C HIS A 79 7.70 1.21 14.35
N ALA A 80 6.73 1.93 14.90
CA ALA A 80 5.33 1.47 14.95
C ALA A 80 4.64 1.46 13.58
N VAL A 81 4.93 2.43 12.71
CA VAL A 81 4.30 2.58 11.39
C VAL A 81 4.90 1.61 10.36
N ASN A 82 6.19 1.32 10.45
CA ASN A 82 6.93 0.51 9.48
C ASN A 82 6.33 -0.89 9.23
N PRO A 83 5.94 -1.69 10.24
CA PRO A 83 5.29 -2.98 10.02
C PRO A 83 4.01 -2.89 9.19
N VAL A 84 3.20 -1.83 9.39
CA VAL A 84 1.96 -1.60 8.62
C VAL A 84 2.27 -1.29 7.16
N ILE A 85 3.25 -0.41 6.91
CA ILE A 85 3.69 -0.07 5.54
C ILE A 85 4.28 -1.30 4.86
N ARG A 86 5.21 -1.99 5.52
CA ARG A 86 5.91 -3.15 4.97
C ARG A 86 4.94 -4.29 4.66
N GLY A 87 4.06 -4.65 5.60
CA GLY A 87 3.08 -5.71 5.38
C GLY A 87 2.13 -5.42 4.21
N TRP A 88 1.55 -4.22 4.19
CA TRP A 88 0.63 -3.82 3.11
C TRP A 88 1.34 -3.71 1.76
N GLY A 89 2.55 -3.13 1.74
CA GLY A 89 3.36 -2.99 0.55
C GLY A 89 3.80 -4.34 -0.02
N MET A 90 4.28 -5.26 0.82
CA MET A 90 4.66 -6.61 0.39
C MET A 90 3.48 -7.39 -0.18
N TYR A 91 2.29 -7.24 0.41
CA TYR A 91 1.08 -7.87 -0.11
C TYR A 91 0.72 -7.38 -1.52
N PHE A 92 0.73 -6.06 -1.75
CA PHE A 92 0.30 -5.46 -3.01
C PHE A 92 1.41 -5.22 -4.05
N ARG A 93 2.70 -5.45 -3.74
CA ARG A 93 3.84 -5.07 -4.62
C ARG A 93 3.80 -5.69 -6.02
N ARG A 94 3.11 -6.81 -6.20
CA ARG A 94 2.99 -7.50 -7.50
C ARG A 94 1.88 -6.91 -8.40
N ALA A 95 1.02 -6.06 -7.86
CA ALA A 95 -0.02 -5.38 -8.64
C ALA A 95 0.53 -4.14 -9.37
N ASN A 96 -0.31 -3.51 -10.20
CA ASN A 96 0.04 -2.25 -10.87
C ASN A 96 -0.05 -1.06 -9.90
N VAL A 97 0.92 -0.97 -8.98
CA VAL A 97 0.84 -0.08 -7.81
C VAL A 97 1.86 1.04 -7.79
N ARG A 98 2.78 1.15 -8.76
CA ARG A 98 3.84 2.17 -8.74
C ARG A 98 3.28 3.59 -8.53
N ARG A 99 2.23 3.98 -9.27
CA ARG A 99 1.59 5.30 -9.12
C ARG A 99 0.92 5.46 -7.75
N LEU A 100 0.27 4.41 -7.26
CA LEU A 100 -0.40 4.40 -5.96
C LEU A 100 0.61 4.47 -4.80
N PHE A 101 1.66 3.66 -4.82
CA PHE A 101 2.74 3.66 -3.84
C PHE A 101 3.43 5.02 -3.76
N ASN A 102 3.70 5.65 -4.91
CA ASN A 102 4.25 7.00 -4.93
C ASN A 102 3.30 8.04 -4.29
N ARG A 103 1.98 7.91 -4.52
CA ARG A 103 0.97 8.78 -3.88
C ARG A 103 0.91 8.54 -2.37
N LEU A 104 0.97 7.28 -1.94
CA LEU A 104 0.91 6.90 -0.52
C LEU A 104 2.17 7.31 0.23
N ASN A 105 3.37 7.13 -0.32
CA ASN A 105 4.62 7.63 0.26
C ASN A 105 4.54 9.13 0.55
N ARG A 106 4.13 9.93 -0.44
CA ARG A 106 3.95 11.39 -0.25
C ARG A 106 2.92 11.71 0.83
N TRP A 107 1.84 10.94 0.90
CA TRP A 107 0.83 11.10 1.95
C TRP A 107 1.36 10.74 3.35
N ILE A 108 2.14 9.66 3.48
CA ILE A 108 2.77 9.20 4.73
C ILE A 108 3.75 10.27 5.24
N VAL A 109 4.65 10.75 4.38
CA VAL A 109 5.64 11.79 4.73
C VAL A 109 4.95 13.04 5.26
N ARG A 110 3.95 13.56 4.53
CA ARG A 110 3.17 14.73 4.96
C ARG A 110 2.49 14.49 6.30
N ARG A 111 2.01 13.27 6.53
CA ARG A 111 1.32 12.91 7.76
C ARG A 111 2.26 12.84 8.96
N ILE A 112 3.43 12.23 8.81
CA ILE A 112 4.45 12.15 9.86
C ILE A 112 4.94 13.56 10.22
N TRP A 113 5.25 14.39 9.22
CA TRP A 113 5.64 15.78 9.48
C TRP A 113 4.53 16.60 10.12
N GLY A 114 3.29 16.45 9.66
CA GLY A 114 2.14 17.13 10.26
C GLY A 114 1.86 16.69 11.70
N TRP A 115 2.17 15.44 12.05
CA TRP A 115 2.15 14.94 13.42
C TRP A 115 3.29 15.57 14.25
N ARG A 116 4.54 15.51 13.76
CA ARG A 116 5.74 15.98 14.46
C ARG A 116 5.72 17.47 14.80
N PHE A 117 5.17 18.28 13.90
CA PHE A 117 5.07 19.73 14.05
C PHE A 117 3.68 20.20 14.50
N LYS A 118 2.74 19.27 14.75
CA LYS A 118 1.34 19.55 15.10
C LYS A 118 0.64 20.52 14.13
N ARG A 119 1.08 20.58 12.86
CA ARG A 119 0.60 21.51 11.82
C ARG A 119 0.07 20.75 10.62
N TRP A 120 -1.21 20.96 10.27
CA TRP A 120 -1.83 20.28 9.12
C TRP A 120 -1.76 21.06 7.80
N ALA A 121 -1.65 22.39 7.87
CA ALA A 121 -1.92 23.30 6.75
C ALA A 121 -0.70 24.04 6.19
N ASN A 122 0.48 23.91 6.77
CA ASN A 122 1.62 24.71 6.31
C ASN A 122 2.49 23.91 5.35
N ALA A 123 2.90 24.58 4.28
CA ALA A 123 3.83 24.13 3.26
C ALA A 123 5.19 23.63 3.81
N GLY A 124 5.41 23.53 5.12
CA GLY A 124 6.64 23.02 5.72
C GLY A 124 7.00 21.61 5.26
N TRP A 125 6.04 20.73 4.94
CA TRP A 125 6.37 19.44 4.31
C TRP A 125 7.02 19.57 2.92
N ARG A 126 6.91 20.73 2.25
CA ARG A 126 7.62 21.03 0.99
C ARG A 126 9.11 21.33 1.22
N THR A 127 9.46 21.82 2.40
CA THR A 127 10.84 22.16 2.78
C THR A 127 11.48 21.09 3.65
N LEU A 128 10.68 20.25 4.30
CA LEU A 128 11.18 19.18 5.17
C LEU A 128 11.70 18.00 4.34
N PRO A 129 12.95 17.57 4.59
CA PRO A 129 13.59 16.53 3.79
C PRO A 129 12.90 15.17 4.01
N GLU A 130 12.32 14.61 2.95
CA GLU A 130 11.83 13.22 2.97
C GLU A 130 12.98 12.21 3.10
N THR A 131 14.16 12.57 2.57
CA THR A 131 15.40 11.80 2.70
C THR A 131 15.76 11.53 4.15
N ARG A 132 15.47 12.46 5.05
CA ARG A 132 15.69 12.29 6.48
C ARG A 132 14.88 11.14 7.03
N LEU A 133 13.57 11.11 6.76
CA LEU A 133 12.69 10.04 7.21
C LEU A 133 13.11 8.68 6.66
N TYR A 134 13.43 8.61 5.37
CA TYR A 134 13.80 7.35 4.71
C TYR A 134 15.23 6.88 5.00
N GLY A 135 16.16 7.78 5.26
CA GLY A 135 17.59 7.47 5.46
C GLY A 135 17.96 7.39 6.94
N GLU A 136 17.80 8.50 7.67
CA GLU A 136 18.18 8.59 9.08
C GLU A 136 17.24 7.78 9.98
N TYR A 137 15.92 7.91 9.79
CA TYR A 137 14.94 7.27 10.67
C TYR A 137 14.43 5.91 10.17
N GLY A 138 14.85 5.47 8.97
CA GLY A 138 14.47 4.16 8.43
C GLY A 138 12.99 3.98 8.15
N LEU A 139 12.26 5.03 7.77
CA LEU A 139 10.89 4.90 7.29
C LEU A 139 10.86 3.99 6.05
N VAL A 140 9.96 3.01 6.01
CA VAL A 140 9.85 2.11 4.86
C VAL A 140 9.28 2.86 3.65
N ASN A 141 10.00 2.80 2.52
CA ASN A 141 9.52 3.33 1.26
C ASN A 141 8.75 2.26 0.45
N LEU A 142 7.47 2.49 0.17
CA LEU A 142 6.64 1.53 -0.58
C LEU A 142 7.21 1.20 -1.97
N LEU A 143 7.80 2.17 -2.67
CA LEU A 143 8.36 1.96 -4.00
C LEU A 143 9.59 1.06 -3.94
N GLN A 144 10.42 1.16 -2.91
CA GLN A 144 11.59 0.28 -2.71
C GLN A 144 11.20 -1.19 -2.49
N LEU A 145 9.97 -1.46 -2.05
CA LEU A 145 9.44 -2.82 -1.91
C LEU A 145 9.14 -3.49 -3.26
N ILE A 146 9.01 -2.70 -4.34
CA ILE A 146 8.84 -3.20 -5.70
C ILE A 146 10.22 -3.68 -6.19
N PRO A 147 10.38 -4.95 -6.62
CA PRO A 147 11.69 -5.50 -7.00
C PRO A 147 12.45 -4.65 -8.01
N SER A 148 11.76 -4.16 -9.05
CA SER A 148 12.37 -3.34 -10.12
C SER A 148 12.78 -1.92 -9.70
N MET A 149 12.42 -1.46 -8.50
CA MET A 149 12.74 -0.14 -7.98
C MET A 149 13.69 -0.19 -6.79
N ARG A 150 14.00 -1.39 -6.28
CA ARG A 150 14.73 -1.58 -5.03
C ARG A 150 16.10 -0.90 -5.03
N ASP A 151 16.89 -1.15 -6.07
CA ASP A 151 18.27 -0.66 -6.14
C ASP A 151 18.33 0.85 -6.34
N TYR A 152 17.40 1.42 -7.10
CA TYR A 152 17.27 2.87 -7.27
C TYR A 152 17.11 3.60 -5.93
N TYR A 153 16.25 3.10 -5.04
CA TYR A 153 16.04 3.73 -3.73
C TYR A 153 17.15 3.43 -2.73
N ARG A 154 17.83 2.28 -2.86
CA ARG A 154 19.05 1.98 -2.10
C ARG A 154 20.18 2.96 -2.44
N GLN A 155 20.40 3.24 -3.72
CA GLN A 155 21.39 4.22 -4.18
C GLN A 155 21.07 5.66 -3.72
N LYS A 156 19.80 5.96 -3.45
CA LYS A 156 19.35 7.23 -2.84
C LYS A 156 19.51 7.29 -1.31
N GLY A 157 20.08 6.26 -0.69
CA GLY A 157 20.32 6.22 0.76
C GLY A 157 19.09 5.86 1.59
N TYR A 158 18.07 5.20 1.02
CA TYR A 158 16.88 4.79 1.78
C TYR A 158 17.13 3.44 2.46
N THR A 159 16.91 3.40 3.78
CA THR A 159 17.11 2.23 4.64
C THR A 159 15.91 1.27 4.61
N HIS A 160 16.16 -0.01 4.94
CA HIS A 160 15.20 -1.12 4.84
C HIS A 160 14.36 -1.34 6.10
#